data_AF-A0A454VXQ1-F1
#
_entry.id   AF-A0A454VXQ1-F1
#
_cell.length_a   1.000
_cell.length_b   1.000
_cell.length_c   1.000
_cell.angle_alpha   90.00
_cell.angle_beta   90.00
_cell.angle_gamma   90.00
#
_symmetry.space_group_name_H-M   'P 1'
#
loop_
_entity.id
_entity.type
_entity.pdbx_description
1 polymer ?
#
loop_
_entity_poly.entity_id
_entity_poly.type
_entity_poly.pdbx_seq_one_letter_code
_entity_poly.pdbx_strand_id
1 'polypeptide(L)'
;EVAAYPLPAGTEGGPEGAEPYPYFALPLRIEHGGRVLSFVPSISTFNTPMDVTVAELAIETLIPADPETAAYLRSLAEEEPPPSG
;
A
#
# COMPACT_ATOMS: atom_id res chain seq x y z
N GLU A 1 1.00 -4.63 23.79
CA GLU A 1 0.41 -3.40 23.24
C GLU A 1 1.49 -2.58 22.55
N VAL A 2 1.24 -2.09 21.34
CA VAL A 2 2.23 -1.46 20.42
C VAL A 2 2.42 0.05 20.69
N ALA A 3 1.55 0.65 21.52
CA ALA A 3 1.53 2.09 21.79
C ALA A 3 2.77 2.66 22.52
N ALA A 4 3.67 1.81 23.02
CA ALA A 4 4.87 2.25 23.74
C ALA A 4 6.09 2.52 22.83
N TYR A 5 5.98 2.28 21.52
CA TYR A 5 7.09 2.53 20.61
C TYR A 5 7.24 4.03 20.30
N PRO A 6 8.42 4.61 20.51
CA PRO A 6 8.66 6.00 20.14
C PRO A 6 8.57 6.15 18.63
N LEU A 7 7.80 7.15 18.18
CA LEU A 7 7.76 7.51 16.77
C LEU A 7 9.12 8.11 16.36
N PRO A 8 9.65 7.77 15.18
CA PRO A 8 10.89 8.36 14.68
C PRO A 8 10.75 9.88 14.54
N ALA A 9 11.77 10.63 14.97
CA ALA A 9 11.81 12.08 14.79
C ALA A 9 11.64 12.43 13.30
N GLY A 10 10.69 13.33 12.99
CA GLY A 10 10.33 13.67 11.61
C GLY A 10 9.02 13.04 11.11
N THR A 11 8.24 12.38 11.98
CA THR A 11 6.82 12.01 11.68
C THR A 11 5.87 13.22 11.69
N GLU A 12 6.40 14.43 11.66
CA GLU A 12 5.67 15.67 11.37
C GLU A 12 5.48 15.80 9.85
N GLY A 13 4.67 14.90 9.30
CA GLY A 13 4.43 14.82 7.85
C GLY A 13 3.19 14.01 7.49
N GLY A 14 2.33 13.70 8.47
CA GLY A 14 0.96 13.30 8.16
C GLY A 14 0.30 14.41 7.35
N PRO A 15 -0.62 14.09 6.41
CA PRO A 15 -1.39 15.11 5.70
C PRO A 15 -1.94 16.16 6.68
N GLU A 16 -1.82 17.42 6.30
CA GLU A 16 -2.29 18.57 7.08
C GLU A 16 -3.78 18.36 7.44
N GLY A 17 -4.06 18.01 8.71
CA GLY A 17 -5.37 17.55 9.17
C GLY A 17 -5.44 16.13 9.74
N ALA A 18 -4.31 15.44 9.94
CA ALA A 18 -4.28 14.15 10.62
C ALA A 18 -4.77 14.27 12.07
N GLU A 19 -5.93 13.64 12.36
CA GLU A 19 -6.42 13.41 13.73
C GLU A 19 -5.30 12.82 14.61
N PRO A 20 -5.27 13.11 15.92
CA PRO A 20 -4.19 12.71 16.85
C PRO A 20 -4.04 11.19 17.05
N TYR A 21 -4.77 10.37 16.29
CA TYR A 21 -4.72 8.93 16.35
C TYR A 21 -3.77 8.37 15.28
N PRO A 22 -2.96 7.36 15.62
CA PRO A 22 -2.11 6.69 14.65
C PRO A 22 -3.00 6.07 13.56
N TYR A 23 -2.59 6.23 12.31
CA TYR A 23 -3.26 5.56 11.20
C TYR A 23 -3.30 4.04 11.46
N PHE A 24 -4.48 3.44 11.31
CA PHE A 24 -4.64 1.98 11.43
C PHE A 24 -3.88 1.22 10.33
N ALA A 25 -3.48 1.92 9.26
CA ALA A 25 -2.67 1.42 8.18
C ALA A 25 -1.58 2.42 7.81
N LEU A 26 -0.40 1.93 7.45
CA LEU A 26 0.74 2.78 7.09
C LEU A 26 0.53 3.35 5.67
N PRO A 27 0.50 4.68 5.48
CA PRO A 27 0.42 5.25 4.14
C PRO A 27 1.72 4.99 3.36
N LEU A 28 1.61 4.54 2.12
CA LEU A 28 2.73 4.44 1.17
C LEU A 28 2.57 5.53 0.10
N ARG A 29 3.56 6.42 -0.02
CA ARG A 29 3.62 7.41 -1.10
C ARG A 29 4.86 7.17 -1.94
N ILE A 30 4.69 7.12 -3.26
CA ILE A 30 5.77 6.96 -4.21
C ILE A 30 5.71 8.04 -5.28
N GLU A 31 6.86 8.49 -5.77
CA GLU A 31 6.93 9.36 -6.94
C GLU A 31 7.12 8.51 -8.20
N HIS A 32 6.29 8.74 -9.22
CA HIS A 32 6.33 8.05 -10.50
C HIS A 32 6.04 9.03 -11.63
N GLY A 33 7.02 9.26 -12.52
CA GLY A 33 6.85 10.15 -13.66
C GLY A 33 6.47 11.59 -13.29
N GLY A 34 6.98 12.10 -12.16
CA GLY A 34 6.64 13.43 -11.64
C GLY A 34 5.27 13.53 -10.96
N ARG A 35 4.59 12.41 -10.73
CA ARG A 35 3.33 12.33 -9.99
C ARG A 35 3.57 11.62 -8.66
N VAL A 36 2.89 12.05 -7.61
CA VAL A 36 2.86 11.32 -6.33
C VAL A 36 1.66 10.38 -6.35
N LEU A 37 1.90 9.09 -6.14
CA LEU A 37 0.86 8.08 -5.97
C LEU A 37 0.79 7.70 -4.49
N SER A 38 -0.41 7.67 -3.92
CA SER A 38 -0.65 7.34 -2.52
C SER A 38 -1.45 6.05 -2.39
N PHE A 39 -1.01 5.17 -1.50
CA PHE A 39 -1.57 3.84 -1.29
C PHE A 39 -1.76 3.51 0.19
N VAL A 40 -2.73 2.64 0.44
CA VAL A 40 -2.84 1.85 1.66
C VAL A 40 -2.42 0.42 1.31
N PRO A 41 -1.22 -0.04 1.71
CA PRO A 41 -0.76 -1.39 1.47
C PRO A 41 -1.45 -2.37 2.43
N SER A 42 -1.70 -3.58 1.94
CA SER A 42 -2.19 -4.71 2.72
C SER A 42 -1.43 -5.97 2.32
N ILE A 43 -1.06 -6.80 3.30
CA ILE A 43 -0.39 -8.09 3.07
C ILE A 43 -1.29 -9.18 3.66
N SER A 44 -1.65 -10.16 2.83
CA SER A 44 -2.39 -11.36 3.22
C SER A 44 -1.51 -12.59 3.03
N THR A 45 -1.32 -13.39 4.06
CA THR A 45 -0.52 -14.62 3.96
C THR A 45 -1.39 -15.86 4.09
N PHE A 46 -1.19 -16.82 3.19
CA PHE A 46 -1.86 -18.11 3.16
C PHE A 46 -0.88 -19.16 3.67
N ASN A 47 -1.01 -19.49 4.95
CA ASN A 47 -0.23 -20.55 5.58
C ASN A 47 -0.84 -21.92 5.28
N THR A 48 0.00 -22.92 4.98
CA THR A 48 -0.40 -24.33 5.03
C THR A 48 0.14 -24.95 6.32
N PRO A 49 -0.72 -25.36 7.26
CA PRO A 49 -0.23 -25.96 8.49
C PRO A 49 0.28 -27.39 8.27
N MET A 50 1.51 -27.61 8.74
CA MET A 50 2.11 -28.85 9.27
C MET A 50 2.72 -29.93 8.36
N ASP A 51 2.86 -29.75 7.05
CA ASP A 51 3.83 -30.56 6.29
C ASP A 51 4.76 -29.67 5.48
N VAL A 52 6.03 -29.69 5.89
CA VAL A 52 7.14 -28.88 5.43
C VAL A 52 7.33 -29.09 3.92
N THR A 53 6.94 -28.11 3.09
CA THR A 53 7.46 -27.78 1.72
C THR A 53 6.56 -26.83 0.91
N VAL A 54 5.46 -26.31 1.45
CA VAL A 54 4.70 -25.27 0.74
C VAL A 54 5.34 -23.90 1.06
N ALA A 55 5.78 -23.19 0.03
CA ALA A 55 6.16 -21.78 0.19
C ALA A 55 4.94 -21.01 0.72
N GLU A 56 5.12 -20.23 1.79
CA GLU A 56 4.10 -19.30 2.26
C GLU A 56 3.70 -18.38 1.10
N LEU A 57 2.43 -18.43 0.69
CA LEU A 57 1.93 -17.53 -0.33
C LEU A 57 1.52 -16.23 0.36
N ALA A 58 2.24 -15.16 0.07
CA ALA A 58 1.86 -13.81 0.46
C ALA A 58 1.30 -13.05 -0.75
N ILE A 59 0.15 -12.41 -0.57
CA ILE A 59 -0.43 -11.46 -1.52
C ILE A 59 -0.27 -10.06 -0.92
N GLU A 60 0.47 -9.20 -1.61
CA GLU A 60 0.52 -7.78 -1.31
C GLU A 60 -0.43 -7.01 -2.23
N THR A 61 -1.25 -6.14 -1.65
CA THR A 61 -2.23 -5.32 -2.37
C THR A 61 -1.96 -3.85 -2.08
N LEU A 62 -1.75 -3.06 -3.14
CA LEU A 62 -1.58 -1.61 -3.07
C LEU A 62 -2.90 -0.94 -3.42
N ILE A 63 -3.69 -0.57 -2.41
CA ILE A 63 -5.01 0.03 -2.61
C ILE A 63 -4.83 1.54 -2.78
N PRO A 64 -5.37 2.18 -3.85
CA PRO A 64 -5.25 3.62 -4.02
C PRO A 64 -5.90 4.37 -2.85
N ALA A 65 -5.16 5.28 -2.24
CA ALA A 65 -5.60 6.04 -1.06
C ALA A 65 -6.39 7.31 -1.43
N ASP A 66 -6.37 7.71 -2.70
CA ASP A 66 -7.07 8.89 -3.19
C ASP A 66 -7.61 8.71 -4.64
N PRO A 67 -8.57 9.56 -5.07
CA PRO A 67 -9.16 9.47 -6.40
C PRO A 67 -8.17 9.73 -7.55
N GLU A 68 -7.14 10.54 -7.33
CA GLU A 68 -6.14 10.88 -8.37
C GLU A 68 -5.30 9.65 -8.72
N THR A 69 -4.79 8.96 -7.70
CA THR A 69 -4.05 7.71 -7.82
C THR A 69 -4.94 6.65 -8.48
N ALA A 70 -6.21 6.53 -8.07
CA ALA A 70 -7.14 5.57 -8.67
C ALA A 70 -7.39 5.85 -10.17
N ALA A 71 -7.54 7.11 -10.56
CA ALA A 71 -7.75 7.50 -11.96
C ALA A 71 -6.51 7.19 -12.81
N TYR A 72 -5.32 7.51 -12.31
CA TYR A 72 -4.06 7.23 -13.00
C TYR A 72 -3.84 5.72 -13.22
N LEU A 73 -4.11 4.89 -12.22
CA LEU A 73 -3.98 3.44 -12.34
C LEU A 73 -4.96 2.85 -13.36
N ARG A 74 -6.19 3.39 -13.44
CA ARG A 74 -7.17 2.96 -14.46
C ARG A 74 -6.71 3.31 -15.87
N SER A 75 -6.15 4.51 -16.08
CA SER A 75 -5.65 4.87 -17.42
C SER A 75 -4.51 3.96 -17.88
N LEU A 76 -3.66 3.50 -16.97
CA LEU A 76 -2.59 2.55 -17.31
C LEU A 76 -3.14 1.17 -17.72
N ALA A 77 -4.20 0.69 -17.05
CA ALA A 77 -4.82 -0.58 -17.37
C ALA A 77 -5.55 -0.56 -18.73
N GLU A 78 -6.01 0.61 -19.17
CA GLU A 78 -6.63 0.81 -20.49
C GLU A 78 -5.59 0.96 -21.61
N GLU A 79 -4.35 1.30 -21.28
CA GLU A 79 -3.25 1.50 -22.24
C GLU A 79 -2.48 0.21 -22.57
N GLU A 80 -2.72 -0.89 -21.84
CA GLU A 80 -2.14 -2.20 -22.15
C GLU A 80 -2.78 -2.76 -23.44
N PRO A 81 -2.02 -2.90 -24.56
CA PRO A 81 -2.55 -3.50 -25.77
C PRO A 81 -3.00 -4.94 -25.48
N PRO A 82 -4.10 -5.42 -26.09
CA PRO A 82 -4.59 -6.77 -25.83
C PRO A 82 -3.48 -7.80 -26.09
N PRO A 83 -3.39 -8.87 -25.29
CA PRO A 83 -2.35 -9.88 -25.47
C PRO A 83 -2.41 -10.39 -26.90
N SER A 84 -1.28 -10.29 -27.60
CA SER A 84 -1.15 -10.85 -28.95
C SER A 84 -1.21 -12.37 -28.85
N GLY A 85 -2.40 -12.92 -29.06
CA GLY A 85 -2.63 -14.35 -29.31
C GLY A 85 -2.35 -14.73 -30.76
#